data_AF-A0A6L3SUW2-F1
#
_entry.id   AF-A0A6L3SUW2-F1
#
_cell.length_a   1.000
_cell.length_b   1.000
_cell.length_c   1.000
_cell.angle_alpha   90.00
_cell.angle_beta   90.00
_cell.angle_gamma   90.00
#
_symmetry.space_group_name_H-M   'P 1'
#
loop_
_entity.id
_entity.type
_entity.pdbx_description
1 polymer ?
#
loop_
_entity_poly.entity_id
_entity_poly.type
_entity_poly.pdbx_seq_one_letter_code
_entity_poly.pdbx_strand_id
1 'polypeptide(L)'
;MIDRDRFSKCRTMWERGATAGEREAGKSAAARVAASAGLTLDEAVRLVGSHPQASSRTQGPSAYRPSSSQAWHPAPVKTKPKAKPQPFTVAEMLKAKEAEVERRKRATAREDELMRAFFERQEKDMAAAREAQAIRDREWAERRRQHAGANHV
;
A
#
# COMPACT_ATOMS: atom_id res chain seq x y z
N MET A 1 5.46 -0.18 -20.19
CA MET A 1 5.52 1.30 -20.07
C MET A 1 5.67 1.64 -18.60
N ILE A 2 6.65 2.47 -18.21
CA ILE A 2 6.91 2.78 -16.79
C ILE A 2 5.83 3.72 -16.23
N ASP A 3 5.39 3.47 -14.99
CA ASP A 3 4.56 4.40 -14.23
C ASP A 3 5.41 5.61 -13.80
N ARG A 4 5.34 6.67 -14.61
CA ARG A 4 6.17 7.87 -14.47
C ARG A 4 5.91 8.63 -13.17
N ASP A 5 4.67 8.70 -12.71
CA ASP A 5 4.30 9.42 -11.49
C ASP A 5 4.81 8.68 -10.25
N ARG A 6 4.61 7.36 -10.23
CA ARG A 6 5.10 6.52 -9.14
C ARG A 6 6.63 6.52 -9.10
N PHE A 7 7.29 6.41 -10.25
CA PHE A 7 8.75 6.49 -10.34
C PHE A 7 9.27 7.85 -9.85
N SER A 8 8.62 8.96 -10.26
CA SER A 8 9.01 10.33 -9.86
C SER A 8 8.87 10.57 -8.35
N LYS A 9 7.81 10.04 -7.73
CA LYS A 9 7.63 10.09 -6.27
C LYS A 9 8.73 9.32 -5.53
N CYS A 10 9.04 8.09 -5.96
CA CYS A 10 10.11 7.30 -5.38
C CYS A 10 11.49 7.96 -5.57
N ARG A 11 11.74 8.56 -6.74
CA ARG A 11 12.95 9.33 -7.02
C ARG A 11 13.07 10.56 -6.10
N THR A 12 11.97 11.28 -5.87
CA THR A 12 11.97 12.43 -4.96
C THR A 12 12.33 12.01 -3.53
N MET A 13 11.79 10.88 -3.04
CA MET A 13 12.16 10.32 -1.73
C MET A 13 13.62 9.86 -1.68
N TRP A 14 14.13 9.26 -2.76
CA TRP A 14 15.53 8.86 -2.87
C TRP A 14 16.49 10.07 -2.79
N GLU A 15 16.18 11.15 -3.51
CA GLU A 15 17.05 12.34 -3.59
C GLU A 15 16.92 13.26 -2.36
N ARG A 16 15.70 13.39 -1.79
CA ARG A 16 15.38 14.41 -0.76
C ARG A 16 14.80 13.82 0.53
N GLY A 17 14.91 12.51 0.75
CA GLY A 17 14.49 11.87 2.00
C GLY A 17 15.22 12.45 3.21
N ALA A 18 14.49 12.67 4.29
CA ALA A 18 14.98 13.35 5.50
C ALA A 18 16.02 12.50 6.24
N THR A 19 15.86 11.17 6.22
CA THR A 19 16.80 10.21 6.82
C THR A 19 17.51 9.37 5.77
N ALA A 20 18.64 8.77 6.15
CA ALA A 20 19.34 7.81 5.28
C ALA A 20 18.44 6.62 4.91
N GLY A 21 17.69 6.09 5.87
CA GLY A 21 16.73 5.00 5.64
C GLY A 21 15.61 5.37 4.67
N GLU A 22 15.11 6.60 4.72
CA GLU A 22 14.12 7.07 3.74
C GLU A 22 14.70 7.17 2.32
N ARG A 23 15.95 7.63 2.18
CA ARG A 23 16.62 7.70 0.88
C ARG A 23 16.87 6.32 0.29
N GLU A 24 17.31 5.36 1.11
CA GLU A 24 17.49 3.96 0.70
C GLU A 24 16.15 3.30 0.33
N ALA A 25 15.11 3.51 1.13
CA ALA A 25 13.76 3.03 0.84
C ALA A 25 13.22 3.62 -0.48
N GLY A 26 13.44 4.92 -0.71
CA GLY A 26 13.12 5.60 -1.97
C GLY A 26 13.85 4.97 -3.16
N LYS A 27 15.16 4.71 -3.03
CA LYS A 27 15.98 4.08 -4.07
C LYS A 27 15.50 2.67 -4.41
N SER A 28 15.23 1.86 -3.38
CA SER A 28 14.71 0.49 -3.53
C SER A 28 13.31 0.48 -4.16
N ALA A 29 12.44 1.41 -3.77
CA ALA A 29 11.12 1.56 -4.38
C ALA A 29 11.22 1.98 -5.85
N ALA A 30 12.08 2.95 -6.19
CA ALA A 30 12.31 3.38 -7.57
C ALA A 30 12.85 2.23 -8.45
N ALA A 31 13.78 1.43 -7.91
CA ALA A 31 14.33 0.27 -8.61
C ALA A 31 13.25 -0.79 -8.92
N ARG A 32 12.33 -1.06 -7.98
CA ARG A 32 11.20 -1.98 -8.22
C ARG A 32 10.24 -1.47 -9.30
N VAL A 33 9.96 -0.16 -9.32
CA VAL A 33 9.12 0.45 -10.36
C VAL A 33 9.79 0.38 -11.73
N ALA A 34 11.10 0.65 -11.81
CA ALA A 34 11.87 0.47 -13.05
C ALA A 34 11.84 -0.99 -13.53
N ALA A 35 12.09 -1.95 -12.62
CA ALA A 35 12.10 -3.37 -12.93
C ALA A 35 10.74 -3.87 -13.46
N SER A 36 9.63 -3.37 -12.91
CA SER A 36 8.29 -3.72 -13.40
C SER A 36 8.03 -3.27 -14.85
N ALA A 37 8.80 -2.30 -15.33
CA ALA A 37 8.76 -1.83 -16.71
C ALA A 37 9.84 -2.46 -17.61
N GLY A 38 10.63 -3.41 -17.09
CA GLY A 38 11.74 -4.05 -17.81
C GLY A 38 12.98 -3.16 -17.96
N LEU A 39 13.10 -2.12 -17.13
CA LEU A 39 14.21 -1.15 -17.18
C LEU A 39 15.11 -1.29 -15.95
N THR A 40 16.39 -0.98 -16.15
CA THR A 40 17.29 -0.70 -15.03
C THR A 40 16.95 0.65 -14.39
N LEU A 41 17.40 0.87 -13.15
CA LEU A 41 17.18 2.13 -12.45
C LEU A 41 17.77 3.33 -13.23
N ASP A 42 18.97 3.17 -13.81
CA ASP A 42 19.64 4.23 -14.57
C ASP A 42 18.93 4.54 -15.89
N GLU A 43 18.43 3.52 -16.60
CA GLU A 43 17.62 3.70 -17.81
C GLU A 43 16.32 4.44 -17.48
N ALA A 44 15.66 4.09 -16.38
CA ALA A 44 14.46 4.77 -15.92
C ALA A 44 14.74 6.23 -15.53
N VAL A 45 15.88 6.53 -14.89
CA VAL A 45 16.29 7.91 -14.58
C VAL A 45 16.51 8.73 -15.86
N ARG A 46 17.17 8.17 -16.89
CA ARG A 46 17.37 8.83 -18.18
C ARG A 46 16.05 9.07 -18.92
N LEU A 47 15.17 8.08 -18.90
CA LEU A 47 13.86 8.13 -19.56
C LEU A 47 12.93 9.18 -18.92
N VAL A 48 12.95 9.33 -17.59
CA VAL A 48 12.09 10.28 -16.87
C VAL A 48 12.74 11.65 -16.72
N GLY A 49 14.08 11.72 -16.61
CA GLY A 49 14.84 12.97 -16.48
C GLY A 49 14.86 13.86 -17.72
N SER A 50 14.47 13.35 -18.88
CA SER A 50 14.44 14.10 -20.15
C SER A 50 13.16 14.91 -20.36
N HIS A 51 12.18 14.85 -19.45
CA HIS A 51 10.96 15.65 -19.52
C HIS A 51 10.85 16.58 -18.31
N PRO A 52 10.87 17.91 -18.48
CA PRO A 52 10.38 18.81 -17.44
C PRO A 52 8.87 18.58 -17.31
N GLN A 53 8.46 17.76 -16.33
CA GLN A 53 7.06 17.63 -15.97
C GLN A 53 6.64 18.90 -15.23
N ALA A 54 5.92 19.77 -15.96
CA ALA A 54 5.02 20.73 -15.36
C ALA A 54 4.15 19.99 -14.34
N SER A 55 4.15 20.45 -13.09
CA SER A 55 3.38 19.84 -12.01
C SER A 55 1.89 19.77 -12.42
N SER A 56 1.42 18.60 -12.83
CA SER A 56 -0.02 18.34 -12.94
C SER A 56 -0.55 18.23 -11.51
N ARG A 57 -0.92 19.40 -10.98
CA ARG A 57 -1.73 19.57 -9.79
C ARG A 57 -3.08 18.93 -10.12
N THR A 58 -3.25 17.65 -9.82
CA THR A 58 -4.58 17.02 -9.79
C THR A 58 -5.34 17.64 -8.64
N GLN A 59 -5.98 18.77 -8.94
CA GLN A 59 -6.99 19.38 -8.12
C GLN A 59 -8.16 18.38 -8.08
N GLY A 60 -8.41 17.76 -6.93
CA GLY A 60 -9.76 17.29 -6.63
C GLY A 60 -10.73 18.47 -6.69
N PRO A 61 -12.06 18.27 -6.67
CA PRO A 61 -13.02 19.37 -6.66
C PRO A 61 -12.86 20.15 -5.36
N SER A 62 -11.95 21.12 -5.38
CA SER A 62 -11.79 22.11 -4.33
C SER A 62 -12.96 23.06 -4.52
N ALA A 63 -13.91 22.99 -3.59
CA ALA A 63 -14.84 24.09 -3.38
C ALA A 63 -13.99 25.35 -3.17
N TYR A 64 -13.83 26.13 -4.24
CA TYR A 64 -13.10 27.38 -4.26
C TYR A 64 -13.88 28.35 -3.38
N ARG A 65 -13.54 28.38 -2.10
CA ARG A 65 -13.94 29.47 -1.22
C ARG A 65 -13.00 30.63 -1.58
N PRO A 66 -13.50 31.76 -2.11
CA PRO A 66 -12.64 32.89 -2.41
C PRO A 66 -11.98 33.33 -1.10
N SER A 67 -10.65 33.17 -1.05
CA SER A 67 -9.82 33.68 0.04
C SER A 67 -9.97 35.18 0.03
N SER A 68 -10.68 35.74 1.01
CA SER A 68 -10.64 37.17 1.25
C SER A 68 -9.18 37.57 1.41
N SER A 69 -8.77 38.56 0.63
CA SER A 69 -7.47 39.20 0.70
C SER A 69 -7.36 40.00 2.00
N GLN A 70 -7.24 39.31 3.13
CA GLN A 70 -6.74 39.93 4.34
C GLN A 70 -5.22 40.02 4.20
N ALA A 71 -4.75 41.25 3.96
CA ALA A 71 -3.35 41.61 4.02
C ALA A 71 -2.76 41.02 5.30
N TRP A 72 -1.73 40.19 5.14
CA TRP A 72 -1.04 39.54 6.24
C TRP A 72 -0.22 40.60 6.96
N HIS A 73 -0.82 41.28 7.94
CA HIS A 73 -0.07 42.08 8.88
C HIS A 73 0.69 41.11 9.78
N PRO A 74 2.04 41.11 9.81
CA PRO A 74 2.78 40.34 10.78
C PRO A 74 2.48 40.93 12.16
N ALA A 75 1.53 40.33 12.89
CA ALA A 75 1.32 40.64 14.28
C ALA A 75 2.63 40.31 15.02
N PRO A 76 3.15 41.20 15.88
CA PRO A 76 4.31 40.87 16.71
C PRO A 76 3.92 39.69 17.60
N VAL A 77 4.41 38.50 17.26
CA VAL A 77 4.15 37.28 18.02
C VAL A 77 4.91 37.43 19.34
N LYS A 78 4.24 38.00 20.35
CA LYS A 78 4.64 37.87 21.74
C LYS A 78 4.46 36.40 22.11
N THR A 79 5.41 35.55 21.72
CA THR A 79 5.49 34.16 22.13
C THR A 79 5.66 34.13 23.64
N LYS A 80 4.54 33.92 24.36
CA LYS A 80 4.62 33.56 25.78
C LYS A 80 5.51 32.31 25.87
N PRO A 81 6.49 32.27 26.79
CA PRO A 81 7.29 31.07 26.99
C PRO A 81 6.34 29.90 27.29
N LYS A 82 6.47 28.82 26.52
CA LYS A 82 5.67 27.61 26.74
C LYS A 82 5.95 27.12 28.16
N ALA A 83 4.90 26.87 28.93
CA ALA A 83 5.03 26.28 30.25
C ALA A 83 5.81 24.96 30.14
N LYS A 84 6.71 24.70 31.09
CA LYS A 84 7.43 23.43 31.14
C LYS A 84 6.39 22.31 31.28
N PRO A 85 6.46 21.24 30.46
CA PRO A 85 5.52 20.14 30.56
C PRO A 85 5.61 19.55 31.96
N GLN A 86 4.46 19.34 32.62
CA GLN A 86 4.43 18.68 33.92
C GLN A 86 4.90 17.24 33.76
N PRO A 87 5.66 16.70 34.72
CA PRO A 87 6.04 15.30 34.70
C PRO A 87 4.78 14.45 34.84
N PHE A 88 4.65 13.49 33.93
CA PHE A 88 3.53 12.58 33.90
C PHE A 88 3.53 11.69 35.14
N THR A 89 2.36 11.55 35.77
CA THR A 89 2.24 10.77 37.01
C THR A 89 2.17 9.27 36.69
N VAL A 90 2.60 8.44 37.65
CA VAL A 90 2.59 6.96 37.50
C VAL A 90 1.16 6.44 37.24
N ALA A 91 0.15 7.06 37.87
CA ALA A 91 -1.25 6.67 37.66
C ALA A 91 -1.71 6.90 36.21
N GLU A 92 -1.28 8.00 35.59
CA GLU A 92 -1.59 8.27 34.20
C GLU A 92 -0.82 7.31 33.27
N MET A 93 0.40 6.88 33.63
CA MET A 93 1.14 5.84 32.89
C MET A 93 0.39 4.52 32.85
N LEU A 94 -0.18 4.11 33.98
CA LEU A 94 -0.94 2.87 34.05
C LEU A 94 -2.22 2.97 33.21
N LYS A 95 -2.95 4.08 33.31
CA LYS A 95 -4.15 4.31 32.49
C LYS A 95 -3.85 4.33 30.99
N ALA A 96 -2.73 4.94 30.60
CA ALA A 96 -2.29 4.94 29.20
C ALA A 96 -1.90 3.54 28.71
N LYS A 97 -1.25 2.73 29.56
CA LYS A 97 -0.93 1.33 29.24
C LYS A 97 -2.18 0.47 29.08
N GLU A 98 -3.15 0.61 29.97
CA GLU A 98 -4.43 -0.12 29.88
C GLU A 98 -5.18 0.24 28.59
N ALA A 99 -5.25 1.53 28.26
CA ALA A 99 -5.86 1.99 27.01
C ALA A 99 -5.16 1.42 25.76
N GLU A 100 -3.82 1.33 25.80
CA GLU A 100 -3.05 0.73 24.70
C GLU A 100 -3.28 -0.78 24.57
N VAL A 101 -3.36 -1.50 25.70
CA VAL A 101 -3.68 -2.94 25.70
C VAL A 101 -5.07 -3.18 25.11
N GLU A 102 -6.07 -2.40 25.50
CA GLU A 102 -7.43 -2.52 24.94
C GLU A 102 -7.46 -2.16 23.46
N ARG A 103 -6.72 -1.15 23.02
CA ARG A 103 -6.57 -0.82 21.60
C ARG A 103 -5.97 -1.99 20.82
N ARG A 104 -4.92 -2.62 21.35
CA ARG A 104 -4.27 -3.78 20.73
C ARG A 104 -5.21 -4.97 20.64
N LYS A 105 -5.93 -5.31 21.71
CA LYS A 105 -6.93 -6.39 21.69
C LYS A 105 -8.00 -6.17 20.62
N ARG A 106 -8.48 -4.93 20.46
CA ARG A 106 -9.46 -4.59 19.42
C ARG A 106 -8.86 -4.68 18.02
N ALA A 107 -7.59 -4.32 17.85
CA ALA A 107 -6.90 -4.45 16.57
C ALA A 107 -6.73 -5.93 16.19
N THR A 108 -6.24 -6.77 17.11
CA THR A 108 -6.05 -8.20 16.86
C THR A 108 -7.38 -8.90 16.58
N ALA A 109 -8.45 -8.57 17.31
CA ALA A 109 -9.77 -9.14 17.05
C ALA A 109 -10.29 -8.82 15.63
N ARG A 110 -10.02 -7.60 15.13
CA ARG A 110 -10.38 -7.21 13.76
C ARG A 110 -9.54 -7.94 12.72
N GLU A 111 -8.24 -8.11 12.98
CA GLU A 111 -7.35 -8.89 12.10
C GLU A 111 -7.79 -10.35 12.03
N ASP A 112 -8.11 -10.97 13.16
CA ASP A 112 -8.62 -12.35 13.22
C ASP A 112 -9.92 -12.52 12.42
N GLU A 113 -10.84 -11.57 12.53
CA GLU A 113 -12.10 -11.59 11.77
C GLU A 113 -11.85 -11.50 10.25
N LEU A 114 -10.95 -10.60 9.83
CA LEU A 114 -10.56 -10.48 8.42
C LEU A 114 -9.87 -11.75 7.90
N MET A 115 -8.98 -12.35 8.70
CA MET A 115 -8.30 -13.58 8.34
C MET A 115 -9.28 -14.75 8.22
N ARG A 116 -10.25 -14.87 9.13
CA ARG A 116 -11.31 -15.89 9.03
C ARG A 116 -12.11 -15.73 7.75
N ALA A 117 -12.57 -14.52 7.43
CA ALA A 117 -13.31 -14.26 6.20
C ALA A 117 -12.47 -14.58 4.94
N PHE A 118 -11.16 -14.31 4.96
CA PHE A 118 -10.25 -14.68 3.89
C PHE A 118 -10.15 -16.20 3.72
N PHE A 119 -9.93 -16.95 4.80
CA PHE A 119 -9.83 -18.41 4.75
C PHE A 119 -11.15 -19.07 4.32
N GLU A 120 -12.29 -18.57 4.77
CA GLU A 120 -13.60 -19.07 4.33
C GLU A 120 -13.79 -18.92 2.82
N ARG A 121 -13.34 -17.79 2.25
CA ARG A 121 -13.39 -17.59 0.80
C ARG A 121 -12.44 -18.53 0.08
N GLN A 122 -11.22 -18.68 0.59
CA GLN A 122 -10.23 -19.59 0.02
C GLN A 122 -10.73 -21.04 0.03
N GLU A 123 -11.36 -21.51 1.10
CA GLU A 123 -11.91 -22.87 1.17
C GLU A 123 -13.04 -23.08 0.16
N LYS A 124 -13.90 -22.09 -0.07
CA LYS A 124 -14.94 -22.15 -1.12
C LYS A 124 -14.31 -22.28 -2.50
N ASP A 125 -13.30 -21.46 -2.80
CA ASP A 125 -12.60 -21.50 -4.08
C ASP A 125 -11.88 -22.85 -4.29
N MET A 126 -11.25 -23.38 -3.24
CA MET A 126 -10.58 -24.68 -3.27
C MET A 126 -11.58 -25.84 -3.41
N ALA A 127 -12.75 -25.77 -2.77
CA ALA A 127 -13.82 -26.76 -2.94
C ALA A 127 -14.31 -26.79 -4.38
N ALA A 128 -14.60 -25.62 -4.98
CA ALA A 128 -15.00 -25.52 -6.38
C ALA A 128 -13.92 -26.06 -7.33
N ALA A 129 -12.64 -25.80 -7.04
CA ALA A 129 -11.52 -26.35 -7.83
C ALA A 129 -11.45 -27.88 -7.76
N ARG A 130 -11.67 -28.47 -6.57
CA ARG A 130 -11.72 -29.94 -6.38
C ARG A 130 -12.89 -30.56 -7.15
N GLU A 131 -14.07 -29.95 -7.12
CA GLU A 131 -15.23 -30.41 -7.89
C GLU A 131 -14.98 -30.36 -9.40
N ALA A 132 -14.42 -29.25 -9.90
CA ALA A 132 -14.07 -29.11 -11.32
C ALA A 132 -12.99 -30.11 -11.76
N GLN A 133 -12.05 -30.46 -10.87
CA GLN A 133 -11.07 -31.52 -11.13
C GLN A 133 -11.75 -32.89 -11.19
N ALA A 134 -12.65 -33.19 -10.24
CA ALA A 134 -13.37 -34.46 -10.22
C ALA A 134 -14.21 -34.69 -11.49
N ILE A 135 -14.81 -33.64 -12.06
CA ILE A 135 -15.52 -33.72 -13.35
C ILE A 135 -14.56 -34.06 -14.47
N ARG A 136 -13.44 -33.34 -14.59
CA ARG A 136 -12.42 -33.60 -15.61
C ARG A 136 -11.85 -35.01 -15.51
N ASP A 137 -11.63 -35.50 -14.29
CA ASP A 137 -11.13 -36.85 -14.06
C ASP A 137 -12.15 -37.92 -14.49
N ARG A 138 -13.45 -37.69 -14.26
CA ARG A 138 -14.53 -38.58 -14.77
C ARG A 138 -14.56 -38.59 -16.29
N GLU A 139 -14.58 -37.43 -16.93
CA GLU A 139 -14.56 -37.31 -18.40
C GLU A 139 -13.32 -37.98 -19.01
N TRP A 140 -12.16 -37.80 -18.38
CA TRP A 140 -10.92 -38.43 -18.81
C TRP A 140 -10.98 -39.96 -18.68
N ALA A 141 -11.51 -40.47 -17.57
CA ALA A 141 -11.69 -41.90 -17.35
C ALA A 141 -12.67 -42.52 -18.36
N GLU A 142 -13.78 -41.83 -18.67
CA GLU A 142 -14.77 -42.26 -19.67
C GLU A 142 -14.17 -42.32 -21.08
N ARG A 143 -13.48 -41.27 -21.52
CA ARG A 143 -12.76 -41.27 -22.81
C ARG A 143 -11.78 -42.43 -22.90
N ARG A 144 -11.02 -42.69 -21.82
CA ARG A 144 -10.07 -43.81 -21.81
C ARG A 144 -10.75 -45.17 -21.95
N ARG A 145 -11.92 -45.36 -21.33
CA ARG A 145 -12.73 -46.59 -21.48
C ARG A 145 -13.25 -46.75 -22.90
N GLN A 146 -13.72 -45.67 -23.54
CA GLN A 146 -14.18 -45.70 -24.93
C GLN A 146 -13.04 -46.06 -25.90
N HIS A 147 -11.85 -45.46 -25.73
CA HIS A 147 -10.68 -45.81 -26.52
C HIS A 147 -10.17 -47.24 -26.27
N ALA A 148 -10.21 -47.73 -25.03
CA ALA A 148 -9.84 -49.11 -24.72
C ALA A 148 -10.82 -50.14 -25.31
N GLY A 149 -12.13 -49.82 -25.32
CA GLY A 149 -13.15 -50.67 -25.95
C GLY A 149 -13.08 -50.67 -27.48
N ALA A 150 -12.65 -49.56 -28.11
CA ALA A 150 -12.46 -49.48 -29.56
C ALA A 150 -11.23 -50.25 -30.07
N ASN A 151 -10.26 -50.56 -29.20
CA ASN A 151 -9.06 -51.37 -29.53
C ASN A 151 -9.26 -52.88 -29.27
N HIS A 152 -10.48 -53.33 -28.96
CA HIS A 152 -10.81 -54.74 -28.71
C HIS A 152 -11.91 -55.29 -29.63
N VAL A 153 -12.17 -54.58 -30.74
CA VAL A 153 -12.97 -55.04 -31.89
C VAL A 153 -12.05 -55.10 -33.10
#